data_AF-A0A812UXJ9-F1
#
_entry.id   AF-A0A812UXJ9-F1
#
_cell.length_a   1.000
_cell.length_b   1.000
_cell.length_c   1.000
_cell.angle_alpha   90.00
_cell.angle_beta   90.00
_cell.angle_gamma   90.00
#
_symmetry.space_group_name_H-M   'P 1'
#
loop_
_entity.id
_entity.type
_entity.pdbx_description
1 polymer ?
#
loop_
_entity_poly.entity_id
_entity_poly.type
_entity_poly.pdbx_seq_one_letter_code
_entity_poly.pdbx_strand_id
1 'polypeptide(L)'
;MLVVQVVNMITSCRKRNTTEDRTTFSQSILDTPVCQDAFGRLLFIGKERMQKLWKAVRSGVPPPRDGRFLKQTRQYRKMQGSTEKQQAVVEFLTEMHATVAEYMPEANRARDTASPVPKTTESQNGNDTVPIGLRFRKRTGKRPRKSVSMNFGKDTTALKMLPPGTFTGYLALLNARREGKDKISLKMFNEVWAESFGTRLAIRPVSRHALCSVCLRHKLIIRKCGADEVARDIQCRQYEQHLKLQYKDRTCYWEKRGLARLRSLQGNGLYPLSLIMDGADHSKFACPRSGVFSGKDFSSLHRPTMDLVGCLLHGQSACLELSHPRLAKDSSYSTELLYHMLHRVSSRVDLRQAELFLQADDTTREVKNNTLLRAISLLVACHRLARGQLSCLMSGHSHEDIDQLFASMNTFIERHSDIPTPSAFKEVLGEFFWPQQAGE
;
A
#
# COMPACT_ATOMS: atom_id res chain seq x y z
N MET A 1 -15.73 -0.40 48.44
CA MET A 1 -16.11 -1.09 49.69
C MET A 1 -15.67 -2.56 49.74
N LEU A 2 -15.93 -3.39 48.71
CA LEU A 2 -15.63 -4.84 48.73
C LEU A 2 -14.18 -5.25 49.06
N VAL A 3 -13.15 -4.51 48.62
CA VAL A 3 -11.74 -4.92 48.84
C VAL A 3 -11.32 -4.85 50.30
N VAL A 4 -11.81 -3.86 51.06
CA VAL A 4 -11.48 -3.70 52.48
C VAL A 4 -12.14 -4.81 53.31
N GLN A 5 -13.38 -5.16 52.99
CA GLN A 5 -14.08 -6.28 53.63
C GLN A 5 -13.38 -7.63 53.37
N VAL A 6 -12.94 -7.87 52.14
CA VAL A 6 -12.18 -9.08 51.78
C VAL A 6 -10.83 -9.11 52.51
N VAL A 7 -10.13 -7.98 52.60
CA VAL A 7 -8.86 -7.90 53.34
C VAL A 7 -9.08 -8.14 54.82
N ASN A 8 -10.16 -7.60 55.40
CA ASN A 8 -10.52 -7.85 56.80
C ASN A 8 -10.87 -9.34 57.03
N MET A 9 -11.58 -10.00 56.10
CA MET A 9 -11.82 -11.46 56.16
C MET A 9 -10.52 -12.26 56.05
N ILE A 10 -9.62 -11.89 55.13
CA ILE A 10 -8.31 -12.54 55.00
C ILE A 10 -7.48 -12.34 56.28
N THR A 11 -7.59 -11.18 56.92
CA THR A 11 -6.86 -10.84 58.15
C THR A 11 -7.45 -11.52 59.37
N SER A 12 -8.77 -11.70 59.45
CA SER A 12 -9.45 -12.41 60.54
C SER A 12 -9.25 -13.93 60.48
N CYS A 13 -9.02 -14.51 59.30
CA CYS A 13 -8.61 -15.92 59.15
C CYS A 13 -7.15 -16.20 59.57
N ARG A 14 -6.43 -15.21 60.15
CA ARG A 14 -5.06 -15.37 60.64
C ARG A 14 -5.05 -16.06 62.02
N LYS A 15 -5.28 -17.37 62.06
CA LYS A 15 -4.95 -18.16 63.25
C LYS A 15 -3.43 -18.37 63.31
N ARG A 16 -2.76 -17.86 64.36
CA ARG A 16 -1.36 -18.20 64.65
C ARG A 16 -1.35 -19.60 65.26
N ASN A 17 -1.07 -20.62 64.46
CA ASN A 17 -0.53 -21.86 65.01
C ASN A 17 0.97 -21.65 65.17
N THR A 18 1.41 -21.45 66.41
CA THR A 18 2.83 -21.46 66.77
C THR A 18 3.27 -22.90 66.96
N THR A 19 3.54 -23.57 65.86
CA THR A 19 4.49 -24.68 65.79
C THR A 19 5.48 -24.36 64.68
N GLU A 20 6.74 -24.64 64.94
CA GLU A 20 7.95 -24.07 64.32
C GLU A 20 7.89 -23.78 62.80
N ASP A 21 8.38 -22.57 62.48
CA ASP A 21 8.88 -22.07 61.19
C ASP A 21 7.98 -21.98 59.93
N ARG A 22 6.68 -22.26 60.00
CA ARG A 22 5.75 -21.92 58.91
C ARG A 22 4.43 -21.32 59.39
N THR A 23 4.18 -20.06 59.03
CA THR A 23 2.84 -19.46 59.16
C THR A 23 1.88 -20.06 58.13
N THR A 24 1.19 -21.14 58.50
CA THR A 24 0.12 -21.74 57.69
C THR A 24 -1.19 -20.97 57.91
N PHE A 25 -1.73 -20.38 56.84
CA PHE A 25 -3.02 -19.69 56.87
C PHE A 25 -4.15 -20.70 56.64
N SER A 26 -4.89 -21.05 57.69
CA SER A 26 -6.14 -21.81 57.58
C SER A 26 -7.29 -20.87 57.25
N GLN A 27 -8.05 -21.14 56.19
CA GLN A 27 -9.19 -20.30 55.79
C GLN A 27 -10.48 -21.04 56.13
N SER A 28 -11.42 -20.35 56.77
CA SER A 28 -12.76 -20.86 56.99
C SER A 28 -13.80 -19.91 56.42
N ILE A 29 -14.82 -20.47 55.78
CA ILE A 29 -16.04 -19.76 55.39
C ILE A 29 -17.18 -20.51 56.06
N LEU A 30 -17.99 -19.82 56.88
CA LEU A 30 -19.08 -20.43 57.65
C LEU A 30 -18.58 -21.65 58.46
N ASP A 31 -17.47 -21.46 59.19
CA ASP A 31 -16.80 -22.47 60.01
C ASP A 31 -16.31 -23.74 59.29
N THR A 32 -16.40 -23.76 57.95
CA THR A 32 -15.89 -24.87 57.13
C THR A 32 -14.50 -24.54 56.58
N PRO A 33 -13.49 -25.39 56.77
CA PRO A 33 -12.14 -25.15 56.24
C PRO A 33 -12.13 -25.26 54.72
N VAL A 34 -11.54 -24.28 54.04
CA VAL A 34 -11.44 -24.22 52.58
C VAL A 34 -10.00 -24.02 52.12
N CYS A 35 -9.64 -24.60 50.98
CA CYS A 35 -8.33 -24.35 50.36
C CYS A 35 -8.28 -22.95 49.73
N GLN A 36 -7.07 -22.44 49.49
CA GLN A 36 -6.88 -21.07 48.96
C GLN A 36 -7.54 -20.83 47.61
N ASP A 37 -7.59 -21.86 46.77
CA ASP A 37 -8.23 -21.77 45.45
C ASP A 37 -9.76 -21.73 45.58
N ALA A 38 -10.34 -22.56 46.47
CA ALA A 38 -11.76 -22.56 46.77
C ALA A 38 -12.22 -21.23 47.38
N PHE A 39 -11.45 -20.67 48.32
CA PHE A 39 -11.70 -19.35 48.91
C PHE A 39 -11.70 -18.23 47.87
N GLY A 40 -10.75 -18.25 46.93
CA GLY A 40 -10.71 -17.31 45.81
C GLY A 40 -11.92 -17.41 44.90
N ARG A 41 -12.35 -18.63 44.57
CA ARG A 41 -13.53 -18.88 43.74
C ARG A 41 -14.83 -18.45 44.42
N LEU A 42 -15.00 -18.74 45.72
CA LEU A 42 -16.17 -18.37 46.51
C LEU A 42 -16.34 -16.84 46.65
N LEU A 43 -15.23 -16.09 46.66
CA LEU A 43 -15.25 -14.64 46.68
C LEU A 43 -15.28 -13.99 45.27
N PHE A 44 -15.36 -14.80 44.21
CA PHE A 44 -15.28 -14.35 42.81
C PHE A 44 -13.99 -13.54 42.50
N ILE A 45 -12.87 -13.92 43.11
CA ILE A 45 -11.55 -13.28 42.96
C ILE A 45 -10.62 -14.19 42.16
N GLY A 46 -10.14 -13.69 41.02
CA GLY A 46 -9.15 -14.39 40.20
C GLY A 46 -7.81 -14.62 40.92
N LYS A 47 -7.12 -15.71 40.56
CA LYS A 47 -5.88 -16.20 41.19
C LYS A 47 -4.79 -15.14 41.35
N GLU A 48 -4.50 -14.35 40.30
CA GLU A 48 -3.48 -13.28 40.35
C GLU A 48 -3.82 -12.17 41.34
N ARG A 49 -5.11 -11.83 41.44
CA ARG A 49 -5.58 -10.79 42.35
C ARG A 49 -5.52 -11.28 43.79
N MET A 50 -5.89 -12.54 44.03
CA MET A 50 -5.79 -13.17 45.33
C MET A 50 -4.33 -13.18 45.82
N GLN A 51 -3.37 -13.53 44.96
CA GLN A 51 -1.94 -13.50 45.30
C GLN A 51 -1.44 -12.09 45.69
N LYS A 52 -1.89 -11.05 44.97
CA LYS A 52 -1.53 -9.65 45.30
C LYS A 52 -2.13 -9.20 46.63
N LEU A 53 -3.36 -9.62 46.94
CA LEU A 53 -4.00 -9.34 48.24
C LEU A 53 -3.26 -10.05 49.38
N TRP A 54 -2.87 -11.33 49.19
CA TRP A 54 -2.04 -12.05 50.15
C TRP A 54 -0.69 -11.40 50.37
N LYS A 55 -0.03 -10.93 49.31
CA LYS A 55 1.24 -10.21 49.42
C LYS A 55 1.07 -8.91 50.22
N ALA A 56 0.01 -8.15 49.93
CA ALA A 56 -0.30 -6.92 50.67
C ALA A 56 -0.53 -7.21 52.17
N VAL A 57 -1.37 -8.21 52.50
CA VAL A 57 -1.63 -8.64 53.89
C VAL A 57 -0.36 -9.12 54.60
N ARG A 58 0.50 -9.90 53.92
CA ARG A 58 1.78 -10.38 54.49
C ARG A 58 2.76 -9.24 54.74
N SER A 59 2.80 -8.26 53.85
CA SER A 59 3.72 -7.12 53.92
C SER A 59 3.20 -5.94 54.75
N GLY A 60 1.97 -5.98 55.25
CA GLY A 60 1.34 -4.86 55.96
C GLY A 60 1.07 -3.63 55.07
N VAL A 61 1.20 -3.77 53.75
CA VAL A 61 0.99 -2.68 52.78
C VAL A 61 -0.51 -2.59 52.46
N PRO A 62 -1.07 -1.38 52.26
CA PRO A 62 -2.47 -1.22 51.86
C PRO A 62 -2.81 -2.04 50.60
N PRO A 63 -4.01 -2.63 50.53
CA PRO A 63 -4.38 -3.50 49.43
C PRO A 63 -4.39 -2.75 48.09
N PRO A 64 -4.06 -3.42 46.97
CA PRO A 64 -4.11 -2.80 45.66
C PRO A 64 -5.50 -2.25 45.38
N ARG A 65 -5.59 -0.97 45.00
CA ARG A 65 -6.87 -0.34 44.61
C ARG A 65 -7.51 -1.10 43.45
N ASP A 66 -8.82 -1.32 43.53
CA ASP A 66 -9.56 -1.98 42.46
C ASP A 66 -9.70 -1.06 41.24
N GLY A 67 -8.89 -1.32 40.22
CA GLY A 67 -8.88 -0.54 38.98
C GLY A 67 -10.13 -0.72 38.10
N ARG A 68 -11.05 -1.65 38.41
CA ARG A 68 -12.24 -1.90 37.58
C ARG A 68 -13.28 -0.77 37.66
N PHE A 69 -13.34 -0.08 38.79
CA PHE A 69 -14.34 0.97 39.07
C PHE A 69 -13.75 2.38 39.03
N LEU A 70 -12.43 2.49 38.85
CA LEU A 70 -11.79 3.77 38.60
C LEU A 70 -11.94 4.08 37.11
N LYS A 71 -12.62 5.19 36.78
CA LYS A 71 -12.45 5.83 35.46
C LYS A 71 -10.95 6.00 35.29
N GLN A 72 -10.33 5.24 34.38
CA GLN A 72 -8.95 5.49 33.97
C GLN A 72 -8.95 6.84 33.27
N THR A 73 -8.80 7.93 34.02
CA THR A 73 -8.33 9.19 33.47
C THR A 73 -6.95 8.86 32.93
N ARG A 74 -6.86 8.74 31.60
CA ARG A 74 -5.59 8.60 30.87
C ARG A 74 -4.78 9.87 31.09
N GLN A 75 -4.21 10.04 32.28
CA GLN A 75 -3.07 10.93 32.45
C GLN A 75 -1.89 10.22 31.81
N TYR A 76 -1.81 10.40 30.49
CA TYR A 76 -0.62 10.17 29.71
C TYR A 76 0.47 11.02 30.37
N ARG A 77 1.33 10.41 31.20
CA ARG A 77 2.65 10.98 31.48
C ARG A 77 3.35 11.06 30.12
N LYS A 78 3.29 12.23 29.46
CA LYS A 78 4.18 12.57 28.34
C LYS A 78 5.60 12.59 28.92
N MET A 79 6.27 11.44 28.94
CA MET A 79 7.71 11.40 29.18
C MET A 79 8.40 12.09 28.01
N GLN A 80 9.31 13.02 28.27
CA GLN A 80 10.08 13.73 27.23
C GLN A 80 10.75 12.77 26.22
N GLY A 81 11.25 11.60 26.65
CA GLY A 81 11.80 10.58 25.76
C GLY A 81 10.78 9.89 24.83
N SER A 82 9.48 10.01 25.13
CA SER A 82 8.40 9.57 24.24
C SER A 82 8.23 10.52 23.05
N THR A 83 8.55 11.80 23.22
CA THR A 83 8.35 12.82 22.18
C THR A 83 9.37 12.68 21.06
N GLU A 84 10.65 12.45 21.35
CA GLU A 84 11.67 12.20 20.31
C GLU A 84 11.34 10.92 19.52
N LYS A 85 10.94 9.83 20.20
CA LYS A 85 10.57 8.58 19.54
C LYS A 85 9.31 8.75 18.67
N GLN A 86 8.32 9.53 19.13
CA GLN A 86 7.13 9.87 18.34
C GLN A 86 7.50 10.70 17.11
N GLN A 87 8.34 11.72 17.30
CA GLN A 87 8.83 12.59 16.21
C GLN A 87 9.56 11.78 15.14
N ALA A 88 10.44 10.85 15.54
CA ALA A 88 11.13 9.97 14.60
C ALA A 88 10.16 9.08 13.79
N VAL A 89 9.04 8.62 14.40
CA VAL A 89 8.00 7.89 13.66
C VAL A 89 7.30 8.82 12.67
N VAL A 90 6.97 10.05 13.07
CA VAL A 90 6.31 11.03 12.18
C VAL A 90 7.20 11.38 11.00
N GLU A 91 8.48 11.65 11.22
CA GLU A 91 9.46 11.94 10.16
C GLU A 91 9.58 10.78 9.18
N PHE A 92 9.75 9.55 9.71
CA PHE A 92 9.81 8.35 8.88
C PHE A 92 8.55 8.13 8.04
N LEU A 93 7.36 8.27 8.63
CA LEU A 93 6.10 8.09 7.91
C LEU A 93 5.85 9.21 6.90
N THR A 94 6.29 10.44 7.20
CA THR A 94 6.25 11.57 6.26
C THR A 94 7.13 11.30 5.06
N GLU A 95 8.37 10.85 5.29
CA GLU A 95 9.29 10.46 4.23
C GLU A 95 8.71 9.32 3.39
N MET A 96 8.23 8.25 4.02
CA MET A 96 7.61 7.13 3.31
C MET A 96 6.38 7.55 2.50
N HIS A 97 5.56 8.47 3.01
CA HIS A 97 4.42 9.04 2.29
C HIS A 97 4.85 9.92 1.09
N ALA A 98 5.96 10.63 1.20
CA ALA A 98 6.49 11.47 0.13
C ALA A 98 7.22 10.66 -0.95
N THR A 99 7.91 9.59 -0.55
CA THR A 99 8.88 8.88 -1.39
C THR A 99 8.40 7.54 -1.94
N VAL A 100 7.71 6.75 -1.11
CA VAL A 100 7.40 5.35 -1.43
C VAL A 100 5.90 5.13 -1.65
N ALA A 101 5.05 5.96 -1.06
CA ALA A 101 3.60 5.80 -1.16
C ALA A 101 3.04 6.35 -2.48
N GLU A 102 2.14 5.58 -3.09
CA GLU A 102 1.52 5.89 -4.39
C GLU A 102 0.02 6.19 -4.24
N TYR A 103 -0.52 7.04 -5.11
CA TYR A 103 -1.98 7.16 -5.24
C TYR A 103 -2.50 5.93 -5.97
N MET A 104 -3.34 5.14 -5.30
CA MET A 104 -3.98 3.97 -5.92
C MET A 104 -5.45 4.28 -6.22
N PRO A 105 -5.91 4.08 -7.47
CA PRO A 105 -7.33 4.20 -7.83
C PRO A 105 -8.24 3.32 -6.94
N GLU A 106 -7.73 2.14 -6.56
CA GLU A 106 -8.43 1.16 -5.72
C GLU A 106 -8.68 1.64 -4.29
N ALA A 107 -7.86 2.56 -3.77
CA ALA A 107 -7.96 3.04 -2.40
C ALA A 107 -9.21 3.91 -2.18
N ASN A 108 -9.71 4.54 -3.26
CA ASN A 108 -10.96 5.30 -3.27
C ASN A 108 -12.21 4.40 -3.40
N ARG A 109 -12.07 3.16 -3.88
CA ARG A 109 -13.19 2.21 -4.05
C ARG A 109 -13.81 1.75 -2.74
N ALA A 110 -13.10 1.84 -1.61
CA ALA A 110 -13.56 1.33 -0.33
C ALA A 110 -14.76 2.07 0.27
N ARG A 111 -15.23 3.17 -0.34
CA ARG A 111 -16.40 3.93 0.10
C ARG A 111 -17.65 3.71 -0.76
N ASP A 112 -17.50 3.46 -2.06
CA ASP A 112 -18.64 3.43 -2.98
C ASP A 112 -19.36 2.07 -3.02
N THR A 113 -18.74 1.00 -2.53
CA THR A 113 -19.40 -0.31 -2.42
C THR A 113 -19.92 -0.57 -1.01
N ALA A 114 -20.93 0.21 -0.60
CA ALA A 114 -21.85 -0.14 0.48
C ALA A 114 -23.15 -0.79 -0.06
N SER A 115 -23.12 -1.33 -1.28
CA SER A 115 -24.16 -2.21 -1.81
C SER A 115 -23.68 -3.67 -1.82
N PRO A 116 -24.54 -4.64 -1.49
CA PRO A 116 -24.15 -6.04 -1.37
C PRO A 116 -23.98 -6.65 -2.77
N VAL A 117 -22.76 -6.65 -3.29
CA VAL A 117 -22.43 -7.41 -4.50
C VAL A 117 -22.13 -8.86 -4.11
N PRO A 118 -22.68 -9.87 -4.82
CA PRO A 118 -22.48 -11.28 -4.48
C PRO A 118 -21.00 -11.66 -4.59
N LYS A 119 -20.53 -12.49 -3.66
CA LYS A 119 -19.21 -13.11 -3.70
C LYS A 119 -19.13 -14.02 -4.93
N THR A 120 -18.50 -13.57 -6.01
CA THR A 120 -18.06 -14.46 -7.09
C THR A 120 -16.91 -15.31 -6.57
N THR A 121 -17.17 -16.59 -6.39
CA THR A 121 -16.17 -17.64 -6.29
C THR A 121 -15.48 -17.78 -7.64
N GLU A 122 -14.33 -17.13 -7.82
CA GLU A 122 -13.47 -17.37 -8.98
C GLU A 122 -12.66 -18.65 -8.78
N SER A 123 -12.77 -19.50 -9.81
CA SER A 123 -12.07 -20.74 -10.05
C SER A 123 -10.56 -20.54 -10.14
N GLN A 124 -9.85 -21.45 -9.48
CA GLN A 124 -8.42 -21.65 -9.66
C GLN A 124 -8.21 -22.25 -11.05
N ASN A 125 -7.54 -21.57 -11.96
CA ASN A 125 -6.75 -22.17 -13.04
C ASN A 125 -5.83 -21.10 -13.63
N GLY A 126 -4.53 -21.28 -13.42
CA GLY A 126 -3.47 -20.37 -13.82
C GLY A 126 -2.19 -20.72 -13.06
N ASN A 127 -1.30 -21.42 -13.75
CA ASN A 127 -0.25 -22.28 -13.21
C ASN A 127 1.01 -21.51 -12.76
N ASP A 128 0.88 -20.59 -11.81
CA ASP A 128 2.02 -20.02 -11.07
C ASP A 128 2.05 -20.59 -9.66
N THR A 129 2.66 -21.76 -9.53
CA THR A 129 2.93 -22.39 -8.23
C THR A 129 3.99 -21.59 -7.49
N VAL A 130 3.56 -20.54 -6.78
CA VAL A 130 4.35 -19.98 -5.69
C VAL A 130 4.58 -21.12 -4.68
N PRO A 131 5.84 -21.52 -4.39
CA PRO A 131 6.15 -22.61 -3.47
C PRO A 131 5.33 -22.51 -2.18
N ILE A 132 4.83 -23.65 -1.68
CA ILE A 132 3.92 -23.73 -0.53
C ILE A 132 4.47 -23.00 0.73
N GLY A 133 5.79 -22.80 0.84
CA GLY A 133 6.47 -21.99 1.88
C GLY A 133 6.42 -20.46 1.71
N LEU A 134 5.93 -19.94 0.58
CA LEU A 134 5.81 -18.52 0.22
C LEU A 134 4.37 -18.01 0.32
N ARG A 135 3.45 -18.77 0.93
CA ARG A 135 2.13 -18.25 1.29
C ARG A 135 2.30 -17.13 2.32
N PHE A 136 2.31 -15.88 1.85
CA PHE A 136 2.03 -14.73 2.70
C PHE A 136 0.73 -15.05 3.44
N ARG A 137 0.78 -15.15 4.77
CA ARG A 137 -0.44 -15.32 5.59
C ARG A 137 -1.42 -14.27 5.12
N LYS A 138 -2.63 -14.68 4.68
CA LYS A 138 -3.77 -13.83 4.26
C LYS A 138 -4.25 -12.80 5.31
N ARG A 139 -3.47 -12.55 6.37
CA ARG A 139 -3.69 -11.55 7.41
C ARG A 139 -2.81 -10.29 7.25
N THR A 140 -2.10 -10.13 6.15
CA THR A 140 -1.34 -8.91 5.83
C THR A 140 -2.28 -7.87 5.21
N GLY A 141 -2.46 -6.73 5.89
CA GLY A 141 -3.22 -5.59 5.35
C GLY A 141 -4.41 -5.10 6.18
N LYS A 142 -4.77 -5.74 7.30
CA LYS A 142 -5.78 -5.14 8.18
C LYS A 142 -5.16 -3.93 8.87
N ARG A 143 -5.65 -2.73 8.51
CA ARG A 143 -5.54 -1.49 9.30
C ARG A 143 -5.60 -1.86 10.80
N PRO A 144 -4.70 -1.35 11.67
CA PRO A 144 -4.80 -1.58 13.10
C PRO A 144 -6.24 -1.30 13.55
N ARG A 145 -6.89 -2.19 14.32
CA ARG A 145 -8.32 -2.03 14.70
C ARG A 145 -8.64 -0.62 15.20
N LYS A 146 -7.69 0.00 15.91
CA LYS A 146 -7.74 1.41 16.35
C LYS A 146 -7.88 2.41 15.19
N SER A 147 -7.12 2.27 14.11
CA SER A 147 -7.18 3.16 12.93
C SER A 147 -8.49 3.02 12.14
N VAL A 148 -9.09 1.82 12.07
CA VAL A 148 -10.40 1.61 11.45
C VAL A 148 -11.50 2.32 12.26
N SER A 149 -11.44 2.18 13.59
CA SER A 149 -12.38 2.84 14.51
C SER A 149 -12.22 4.37 14.54
N MET A 150 -11.00 4.90 14.47
CA MET A 150 -10.73 6.35 14.56
C MET A 150 -10.99 7.12 13.26
N ASN A 151 -10.98 6.44 12.11
CA ASN A 151 -11.05 7.08 10.79
C ASN A 151 -12.28 6.64 9.98
N PHE A 152 -13.26 6.01 10.62
CA PHE A 152 -14.56 5.77 10.01
C PHE A 152 -15.21 7.12 9.64
N GLY A 153 -15.60 7.30 8.38
CA GLY A 153 -16.22 8.54 7.88
C GLY A 153 -15.27 9.68 7.45
N LYS A 154 -13.96 9.62 7.70
CA LYS A 154 -13.01 10.70 7.31
C LYS A 154 -12.56 10.63 5.86
N ASP A 155 -12.50 11.78 5.18
CA ASP A 155 -12.11 11.91 3.77
C ASP A 155 -10.78 11.20 3.46
N THR A 156 -10.82 10.33 2.44
CA THR A 156 -9.70 9.48 1.99
C THR A 156 -9.19 9.85 0.61
N THR A 157 -9.66 10.96 0.03
CA THR A 157 -9.25 11.46 -1.30
C THR A 157 -7.73 11.62 -1.44
N ALA A 158 -7.03 11.94 -0.34
CA ALA A 158 -5.58 12.09 -0.28
C ALA A 158 -4.82 10.82 0.19
N LEU A 159 -5.47 9.65 0.21
CA LEU A 159 -4.87 8.41 0.70
C LEU A 159 -3.82 7.88 -0.28
N LYS A 160 -2.57 7.79 0.17
CA LYS A 160 -1.50 7.07 -0.51
C LYS A 160 -1.29 5.68 0.08
N MET A 161 -0.84 4.76 -0.76
CA MET A 161 -0.64 3.35 -0.43
C MET A 161 0.85 3.01 -0.51
N LEU A 162 1.40 2.50 0.58
CA LEU A 162 2.73 1.88 0.61
C LEU A 162 2.72 0.51 -0.08
N PRO A 163 3.88 0.05 -0.59
CA PRO A 163 4.03 -1.28 -1.14
C PRO A 163 3.58 -2.40 -0.19
N PRO A 164 3.20 -3.57 -0.73
CA PRO A 164 2.82 -4.72 0.06
C PRO A 164 3.87 -5.07 1.12
N GLY A 165 3.42 -5.13 2.37
CA GLY A 165 4.29 -5.31 3.54
C GLY A 165 3.51 -5.42 4.85
N THR A 166 4.23 -5.30 5.96
CA THR A 166 3.65 -5.32 7.31
C THR A 166 4.12 -4.12 8.11
N PHE A 167 3.30 -3.69 9.09
CA PHE A 167 3.70 -2.67 10.07
C PHE A 167 5.02 -3.03 10.76
N THR A 168 5.24 -4.31 11.05
CA THR A 168 6.50 -4.81 11.61
C THR A 168 7.67 -4.66 10.66
N GLY A 169 7.48 -4.84 9.35
CA GLY A 169 8.53 -4.64 8.36
C GLY A 169 8.94 -3.16 8.25
N TYR A 170 7.96 -2.25 8.21
CA TYR A 170 8.23 -0.81 8.20
C TYR A 170 8.86 -0.32 9.51
N LEU A 171 8.44 -0.87 10.65
CA LEU A 171 9.10 -0.61 11.93
C LEU A 171 10.55 -1.11 11.96
N ALA A 172 10.83 -2.26 11.35
CA ALA A 172 12.19 -2.79 11.27
C ALA A 172 13.10 -1.86 10.44
N LEU A 173 12.59 -1.29 9.35
CA LEU A 173 13.28 -0.25 8.58
C LEU A 173 13.56 0.99 9.43
N LEU A 174 12.56 1.50 10.15
CA LEU A 174 12.74 2.65 11.04
C LEU A 174 13.79 2.39 12.12
N ASN A 175 13.74 1.23 12.78
CA ASN A 175 14.72 0.90 13.81
C ASN A 175 16.12 0.70 13.23
N ALA A 176 16.26 0.20 12.00
CA ALA A 176 17.55 0.04 11.33
C ALA A 176 18.26 1.37 11.01
N ARG A 177 17.48 2.44 10.79
CA ARG A 177 18.00 3.82 10.62
C ARG A 177 18.53 4.42 11.91
N ARG A 178 18.04 3.97 13.06
CA ARG A 178 18.31 4.58 14.37
C ARG A 178 19.46 3.86 15.09
N GLU A 179 20.60 3.71 14.40
CA GLU A 179 21.81 3.11 14.98
C GLU A 179 22.13 3.66 16.37
N GLY A 180 22.38 2.77 17.33
CA GLY A 180 22.78 3.15 18.70
C GLY A 180 21.69 3.82 19.56
N LYS A 181 20.46 4.02 19.05
CA LYS A 181 19.34 4.57 19.83
C LYS A 181 18.37 3.48 20.29
N ASP A 182 17.60 3.79 21.33
CA ASP A 182 16.51 2.93 21.81
C ASP A 182 15.51 2.57 20.68
N LYS A 183 15.26 1.27 20.52
CA LYS A 183 14.27 0.73 19.57
C LYS A 183 12.87 1.26 19.87
N ILE A 184 12.13 1.58 18.81
CA ILE A 184 10.73 1.98 18.89
C ILE A 184 9.85 0.73 18.99
N SER A 185 8.90 0.75 19.92
CA SER A 185 7.94 -0.35 20.08
C SER A 185 6.87 -0.33 19.00
N LEU A 186 6.38 -1.50 18.59
CA LEU A 186 5.28 -1.64 17.63
C LEU A 186 3.99 -0.95 18.10
N LYS A 187 3.77 -0.90 19.43
CA LYS A 187 2.63 -0.20 20.01
C LYS A 187 2.67 1.29 19.70
N MET A 188 3.80 1.94 19.96
CA MET A 188 3.99 3.36 19.68
C MET A 188 3.88 3.66 18.18
N PHE A 189 4.52 2.85 17.34
CA PHE A 189 4.44 3.00 15.87
C PHE A 189 3.00 2.94 15.37
N ASN A 190 2.21 1.96 15.82
CA ASN A 190 0.80 1.82 15.43
C ASN A 190 -0.09 2.96 15.97
N GLU A 191 0.23 3.52 17.13
CA GLU A 191 -0.51 4.65 17.72
C GLU A 191 -0.27 5.93 16.91
N VAL A 192 0.99 6.28 16.64
CA VAL A 192 1.34 7.44 15.80
C VAL A 192 0.79 7.30 14.38
N TRP A 193 0.89 6.10 13.78
CA TRP A 193 0.29 5.84 12.47
C TRP A 193 -1.21 6.10 12.49
N ALA A 194 -1.95 5.52 13.44
CA ALA A 194 -3.41 5.62 13.48
C ALA A 194 -3.88 7.06 13.67
N GLU A 195 -3.16 7.83 14.50
CA GLU A 195 -3.48 9.21 14.86
C GLU A 195 -3.14 10.20 13.75
N SER A 196 -1.91 10.15 13.21
CA SER A 196 -1.40 11.18 12.29
C SER A 196 -1.49 10.80 10.81
N PHE A 197 -1.44 9.50 10.49
CA PHE A 197 -1.34 9.01 9.10
C PHE A 197 -2.49 8.10 8.68
N GLY A 198 -3.42 7.75 9.58
CA GLY A 198 -4.43 6.73 9.29
C GLY A 198 -5.43 7.09 8.17
N THR A 199 -5.55 8.36 7.81
CA THR A 199 -6.34 8.85 6.66
C THR A 199 -5.50 9.12 5.41
N ARG A 200 -4.17 9.22 5.54
CA ARG A 200 -3.24 9.62 4.46
C ARG A 200 -2.37 8.47 3.96
N LEU A 201 -2.18 7.44 4.78
CA LEU A 201 -1.27 6.34 4.50
C LEU A 201 -1.90 4.99 4.86
N ALA A 202 -1.87 4.07 3.91
CA ALA A 202 -2.23 2.67 4.12
C ALA A 202 -1.23 1.74 3.42
N ILE A 203 -1.27 0.44 3.74
CA ILE A 203 -0.41 -0.56 3.12
C ILE A 203 -1.24 -1.28 2.06
N ARG A 204 -0.73 -1.34 0.83
CA ARG A 204 -1.38 -2.03 -0.28
C ARG A 204 -1.58 -3.51 0.04
N PRO A 205 -2.77 -4.08 -0.28
CA PRO A 205 -2.91 -5.53 -0.32
C PRO A 205 -1.96 -6.12 -1.36
N VAL A 206 -1.64 -7.41 -1.24
CA VAL A 206 -0.80 -8.10 -2.24
C VAL A 206 -1.53 -8.02 -3.59
N SER A 207 -0.91 -7.38 -4.58
CA SER A 207 -1.44 -7.28 -5.93
C SER A 207 -0.96 -8.44 -6.81
N ARG A 208 -1.58 -8.61 -7.98
CA ARG A 208 -1.17 -9.57 -9.00
C ARG A 208 -0.07 -9.03 -9.92
N HIS A 209 0.37 -7.77 -9.76
CA HIS A 209 1.40 -7.19 -10.62
C HIS A 209 2.78 -7.78 -10.31
N ALA A 210 3.65 -7.74 -11.32
CA ALA A 210 5.03 -8.16 -11.20
C ALA A 210 5.72 -7.37 -10.07
N LEU A 211 6.24 -8.10 -9.09
CA LEU A 211 6.97 -7.51 -7.97
C LEU A 211 8.43 -7.31 -8.38
N CYS A 212 9.02 -6.19 -7.95
CA CYS A 212 10.46 -5.97 -8.11
C CYS A 212 11.26 -7.13 -7.47
N SER A 213 12.04 -7.83 -8.29
CA SER A 213 12.85 -8.99 -7.88
C SER A 213 13.91 -8.61 -6.83
N VAL A 214 14.46 -7.41 -6.91
CA VAL A 214 15.43 -6.87 -5.94
C VAL A 214 14.78 -6.63 -4.59
N CYS A 215 13.60 -6.00 -4.56
CA CYS A 215 12.81 -5.85 -3.33
C CYS A 215 12.48 -7.20 -2.69
N LEU A 216 12.06 -8.18 -3.50
CA LEU A 216 11.79 -9.54 -3.03
C LEU A 216 13.04 -10.18 -2.43
N ARG A 217 14.18 -10.09 -3.11
CA ARG A 217 15.46 -10.61 -2.61
C ARG A 217 15.84 -10.00 -1.27
N HIS A 218 15.75 -8.66 -1.11
CA HIS A 218 16.02 -8.03 0.18
C HIS A 218 15.08 -8.52 1.28
N LYS A 219 13.76 -8.56 1.02
CA LYS A 219 12.77 -9.06 1.99
C LYS A 219 13.04 -10.51 2.39
N LEU A 220 13.46 -11.37 1.45
CA LEU A 220 13.80 -12.76 1.72
C LEU A 220 15.07 -12.89 2.57
N ILE A 221 16.11 -12.11 2.27
CA ILE A 221 17.36 -12.12 3.04
C ILE A 221 17.09 -11.64 4.47
N ILE A 222 16.36 -10.52 4.65
CA ILE A 222 15.96 -10.00 5.97
C ILE A 222 15.26 -11.09 6.80
N ARG A 223 14.39 -11.89 6.16
CA ARG A 223 13.71 -13.02 6.81
C ARG A 223 14.67 -14.17 7.15
N LYS A 224 15.65 -14.45 6.28
CA LYS A 224 16.65 -15.51 6.49
C LYS A 224 17.72 -15.15 7.52
N CYS A 225 17.98 -13.88 7.80
CA CYS A 225 18.89 -13.45 8.86
C CYS A 225 18.47 -13.95 10.26
N GLY A 226 17.24 -14.45 10.43
CA GLY A 226 16.86 -15.20 11.63
C GLY A 226 16.96 -14.34 12.88
N ALA A 227 17.78 -14.73 13.86
CA ALA A 227 18.03 -13.99 15.11
C ALA A 227 19.19 -12.99 15.01
N ASP A 228 20.03 -13.05 13.98
CA ASP A 228 21.15 -12.13 13.79
C ASP A 228 20.64 -10.71 13.55
N GLU A 229 20.78 -9.87 14.56
CA GLU A 229 20.29 -8.49 14.50
C GLU A 229 21.15 -7.61 13.59
N VAL A 230 22.47 -7.82 13.59
CA VAL A 230 23.42 -6.99 12.83
C VAL A 230 23.26 -7.26 11.33
N ALA A 231 23.21 -8.53 10.93
CA ALA A 231 22.99 -8.89 9.53
C ALA A 231 21.62 -8.39 9.02
N ARG A 232 20.58 -8.46 9.85
CA ARG A 232 19.25 -7.97 9.50
C ARG A 232 19.23 -6.46 9.30
N ASP A 233 19.93 -5.73 10.16
CA ASP A 233 20.06 -4.28 10.16
C ASP A 233 20.79 -3.78 8.90
N ILE A 234 21.94 -4.39 8.58
CA ILE A 234 22.68 -4.12 7.33
C ILE A 234 21.78 -4.37 6.12
N GLN A 235 21.06 -5.50 6.08
CA GLN A 235 20.17 -5.82 4.97
C GLN A 235 19.00 -4.84 4.86
N CYS A 236 18.44 -4.37 5.98
CA CYS A 236 17.42 -3.33 6.00
C CYS A 236 17.92 -2.01 5.38
N ARG A 237 19.17 -1.61 5.66
CA ARG A 237 19.77 -0.41 5.05
C ARG A 237 19.95 -0.55 3.55
N GLN A 238 20.42 -1.70 3.07
CA GLN A 238 20.53 -1.95 1.64
C GLN A 238 19.16 -1.90 0.96
N TYR A 239 18.13 -2.47 1.60
CA TYR A 239 16.76 -2.38 1.07
C TYR A 239 16.27 -0.93 1.02
N GLU A 240 16.57 -0.13 2.04
CA GLU A 240 16.25 1.29 2.03
C GLU A 240 16.99 2.05 0.91
N GLN A 241 18.26 1.77 0.69
CA GLN A 241 19.02 2.36 -0.41
C GLN A 241 18.38 2.04 -1.77
N HIS A 242 17.93 0.79 -1.97
CA HIS A 242 17.17 0.39 -3.15
C HIS A 242 15.89 1.23 -3.33
N LEU A 243 15.11 1.42 -2.25
CA LEU A 243 13.91 2.27 -2.29
C LEU A 243 14.23 3.73 -2.59
N LYS A 244 15.34 4.27 -2.08
CA LYS A 244 15.80 5.63 -2.38
C LYS A 244 16.20 5.78 -3.86
N LEU A 245 16.86 4.77 -4.44
CA LEU A 245 17.20 4.78 -5.87
C LEU A 245 15.94 4.76 -6.73
N GLN A 246 14.97 3.91 -6.39
CA GLN A 246 13.67 3.86 -7.06
C GLN A 246 12.94 5.21 -6.98
N TYR A 247 12.96 5.88 -5.83
CA TYR A 247 12.37 7.21 -5.72
C TYR A 247 13.08 8.24 -6.60
N LYS A 248 14.42 8.25 -6.61
CA LYS A 248 15.22 9.17 -7.46
C LYS A 248 14.89 9.00 -8.95
N ASP A 249 14.76 7.75 -9.39
CA ASP A 249 14.36 7.43 -10.76
C ASP A 249 13.00 8.05 -11.12
N ARG A 250 12.00 7.87 -10.25
CA ARG A 250 10.67 8.46 -10.44
C ARG A 250 10.66 9.99 -10.40
N THR A 251 11.46 10.59 -9.52
CA THR A 251 11.54 12.06 -9.45
C THR A 251 12.03 12.67 -10.77
N CYS A 252 12.88 11.96 -11.52
CA CYS A 252 13.29 12.41 -12.85
C CYS A 252 12.07 12.52 -13.79
N TYR A 253 11.25 11.47 -13.87
CA TYR A 253 10.02 11.49 -14.65
C TYR A 253 9.04 12.58 -14.17
N TRP A 254 8.85 12.71 -12.85
CA TRP A 254 7.91 13.67 -12.28
C TRP A 254 8.32 15.12 -12.52
N GLU A 255 9.62 15.43 -12.47
CA GLU A 255 10.15 16.74 -12.83
C GLU A 255 9.82 17.07 -14.29
N LYS A 256 10.14 16.16 -15.23
CA LYS A 256 9.87 16.39 -16.66
C LYS A 256 8.38 16.52 -16.97
N ARG A 257 7.56 15.71 -16.31
CA ARG A 257 6.10 15.83 -16.34
C ARG A 257 5.62 17.19 -15.82
N GLY A 258 6.17 17.66 -14.70
CA GLY A 258 5.84 18.96 -14.13
C GLY A 258 6.16 20.11 -15.07
N LEU A 259 7.36 20.09 -15.67
CA LEU A 259 7.80 21.09 -16.64
C LEU A 259 6.92 21.09 -17.91
N ALA A 260 6.61 19.92 -18.47
CA ALA A 260 5.76 19.81 -19.66
C ALA A 260 4.34 20.39 -19.44
N ARG A 261 3.81 20.29 -18.21
CA ARG A 261 2.49 20.86 -17.85
C ARG A 261 2.45 22.38 -17.79
N LEU A 262 3.60 23.06 -17.67
CA LEU A 262 3.66 24.53 -17.72
C LEU A 262 3.35 25.09 -19.12
N ARG A 263 3.47 24.26 -20.15
CA ARG A 263 3.18 24.62 -21.56
C ARG A 263 3.96 25.85 -22.04
N SER A 264 5.14 26.09 -21.49
CA SER A 264 5.96 27.27 -21.77
C SER A 264 7.40 26.90 -22.07
N LEU A 265 8.06 27.77 -22.85
CA LEU A 265 9.50 27.73 -23.04
C LEU A 265 10.20 27.89 -21.69
N GLN A 266 11.23 27.08 -21.48
CA GLN A 266 12.08 27.16 -20.31
C GLN A 266 13.19 28.21 -20.53
N GLY A 267 13.91 28.57 -19.46
CA GLY A 267 14.99 29.56 -19.53
C GLY A 267 16.14 29.20 -20.49
N ASN A 268 16.23 27.93 -20.91
CA ASN A 268 17.18 27.45 -21.92
C ASN A 268 16.66 27.57 -23.37
N GLY A 269 15.46 28.14 -23.58
CA GLY A 269 14.84 28.28 -24.90
C GLY A 269 14.21 27.01 -25.45
N LEU A 270 14.11 25.93 -24.67
CA LEU A 270 13.49 24.67 -25.09
C LEU A 270 12.06 24.52 -24.56
N TYR A 271 11.21 23.87 -25.35
CA TYR A 271 9.84 23.53 -25.00
C TYR A 271 9.74 22.08 -24.51
N PRO A 272 9.49 21.82 -23.21
CA PRO A 272 9.51 20.47 -22.65
C PRO A 272 8.26 19.70 -23.07
N LEU A 273 8.45 18.51 -23.64
CA LEU A 273 7.41 17.55 -23.96
C LEU A 273 7.69 16.26 -23.21
N SER A 274 6.82 15.87 -22.28
CA SER A 274 6.94 14.60 -21.55
C SER A 274 5.85 13.66 -22.00
N LEU A 275 6.23 12.55 -22.66
CA LEU A 275 5.34 11.53 -23.19
C LEU A 275 5.55 10.24 -22.40
N ILE A 276 4.49 9.66 -21.83
CA ILE A 276 4.50 8.29 -21.31
C ILE A 276 3.65 7.38 -22.18
N MET A 277 4.16 6.19 -22.49
CA MET A 277 3.49 5.15 -23.28
C MET A 277 3.47 3.83 -22.52
N ASP A 278 2.34 3.14 -22.51
CA ASP A 278 2.19 1.84 -21.86
C ASP A 278 1.04 1.02 -22.47
N GLY A 279 1.13 -0.30 -22.39
CA GLY A 279 0.10 -1.24 -22.82
C GLY A 279 -0.81 -1.65 -21.67
N ALA A 280 -2.12 -1.60 -21.88
CA ALA A 280 -3.09 -2.08 -20.89
C ALA A 280 -3.24 -3.61 -20.93
N ASP A 281 -3.70 -4.19 -19.82
CA ASP A 281 -3.93 -5.64 -19.71
C ASP A 281 -4.99 -6.14 -20.72
N HIS A 282 -4.54 -7.01 -21.64
CA HIS A 282 -5.33 -7.63 -22.70
C HIS A 282 -6.66 -8.25 -22.25
N SER A 283 -6.69 -8.82 -21.03
CA SER A 283 -7.86 -9.53 -20.52
C SER A 283 -9.12 -8.65 -20.40
N LYS A 284 -8.92 -7.33 -20.30
CA LYS A 284 -10.00 -6.35 -20.10
C LYS A 284 -10.74 -5.98 -21.40
N PHE A 285 -10.13 -6.26 -22.56
CA PHE A 285 -10.62 -5.85 -23.87
C PHE A 285 -11.11 -7.04 -24.72
N ALA A 286 -11.58 -8.09 -24.07
CA ALA A 286 -12.27 -9.20 -24.74
C ALA A 286 -13.55 -8.70 -25.43
N CYS A 287 -13.69 -9.00 -26.72
CA CYS A 287 -14.81 -8.65 -27.57
C CYS A 287 -15.38 -9.92 -28.24
N PRO A 288 -16.70 -10.15 -28.22
CA PRO A 288 -17.74 -9.34 -27.60
C PRO A 288 -17.71 -9.38 -26.07
N ARG A 289 -18.06 -8.25 -25.44
CA ARG A 289 -18.27 -8.12 -24.00
C ARG A 289 -19.78 -8.16 -23.71
N SER A 290 -20.18 -8.95 -22.74
CA SER A 290 -21.56 -9.06 -22.27
C SER A 290 -21.58 -9.75 -20.91
N GLY A 291 -22.59 -9.46 -20.08
CA GLY A 291 -22.81 -10.15 -18.81
C GLY A 291 -22.96 -11.67 -18.96
N VAL A 292 -23.45 -12.15 -20.12
CA VAL A 292 -23.65 -13.59 -20.38
C VAL A 292 -22.36 -14.40 -20.30
N PHE A 293 -21.20 -13.78 -20.60
CA PHE A 293 -19.90 -14.44 -20.57
C PHE A 293 -19.38 -14.68 -19.14
N SER A 294 -20.06 -14.18 -18.12
CA SER A 294 -19.80 -14.54 -16.71
C SER A 294 -20.46 -15.87 -16.31
N GLY A 295 -21.39 -16.38 -17.11
CA GLY A 295 -22.02 -17.68 -16.91
C GLY A 295 -21.02 -18.82 -17.06
N LYS A 296 -21.20 -19.91 -16.28
CA LYS A 296 -20.27 -21.05 -16.25
C LYS A 296 -19.98 -21.60 -17.65
N ASP A 297 -21.02 -21.73 -18.47
CA ASP A 297 -20.94 -22.32 -19.81
C ASP A 297 -20.17 -21.44 -20.82
N PHE A 298 -20.13 -20.12 -20.59
CA PHE A 298 -19.51 -19.16 -21.50
C PHE A 298 -18.18 -18.58 -20.96
N SER A 299 -17.89 -18.77 -19.68
CA SER A 299 -16.68 -18.25 -19.02
C SER A 299 -15.38 -18.83 -19.56
N SER A 300 -15.43 -20.04 -20.15
CA SER A 300 -14.29 -20.72 -20.77
C SER A 300 -14.12 -20.39 -22.26
N LEU A 301 -15.03 -19.62 -22.86
CA LEU A 301 -14.96 -19.29 -24.28
C LEU A 301 -13.75 -18.39 -24.56
N HIS A 302 -12.89 -18.81 -25.49
CA HIS A 302 -11.80 -17.97 -25.97
C HIS A 302 -12.37 -16.87 -26.88
N ARG A 303 -12.27 -15.62 -26.42
CA ARG A 303 -12.74 -14.45 -27.16
C ARG A 303 -11.56 -13.66 -27.72
N PRO A 304 -11.68 -13.08 -28.93
CA PRO A 304 -10.73 -12.08 -29.40
C PRO A 304 -10.55 -10.98 -28.36
N THR A 305 -9.31 -10.67 -28.03
CA THR A 305 -8.95 -9.59 -27.10
C THR A 305 -8.26 -8.52 -27.91
N MET A 306 -8.76 -7.29 -27.82
CA MET A 306 -8.10 -6.16 -28.45
C MET A 306 -6.95 -5.68 -27.57
N ASP A 307 -6.01 -4.99 -28.19
CA ASP A 307 -4.84 -4.51 -27.50
C ASP A 307 -4.93 -2.99 -27.41
N LEU A 308 -4.84 -2.47 -26.20
CA LEU A 308 -4.95 -1.05 -25.95
C LEU A 308 -3.60 -0.51 -25.49
N VAL A 309 -3.12 0.54 -26.17
CA VAL A 309 -1.96 1.31 -25.74
C VAL A 309 -2.38 2.71 -25.37
N GLY A 310 -1.99 3.14 -24.18
CA GLY A 310 -2.17 4.51 -23.71
C GLY A 310 -0.97 5.36 -24.06
N CYS A 311 -1.22 6.60 -24.47
CA CYS A 311 -0.20 7.62 -24.67
C CYS A 311 -0.64 8.90 -23.94
N LEU A 312 0.18 9.36 -22.99
CA LEU A 312 -0.06 10.62 -22.28
C LEU A 312 1.09 11.59 -22.56
N LEU A 313 0.82 12.59 -23.39
CA LEU A 313 1.70 13.73 -23.60
C LEU A 313 1.31 14.82 -22.61
N HIS A 314 2.06 14.92 -21.52
CA HIS A 314 1.71 15.69 -20.34
C HIS A 314 1.44 17.15 -20.65
N GLY A 315 0.26 17.60 -20.23
CA GLY A 315 -0.20 18.95 -20.49
C GLY A 315 -0.64 19.17 -21.94
N GLN A 316 -0.51 18.26 -22.89
CA GLN A 316 -0.85 18.54 -24.29
C GLN A 316 -2.00 17.66 -24.81
N SER A 317 -1.86 16.34 -24.69
CA SER A 317 -2.78 15.39 -25.30
C SER A 317 -2.77 14.05 -24.57
N ALA A 318 -3.92 13.38 -24.57
CA ALA A 318 -4.06 11.99 -24.18
C ALA A 318 -4.65 11.21 -25.36
N CYS A 319 -4.15 10.00 -25.58
CA CYS A 319 -4.60 9.11 -26.63
C CYS A 319 -4.68 7.68 -26.10
N LEU A 320 -5.72 6.98 -26.53
CA LEU A 320 -5.89 5.55 -26.31
C LEU A 320 -6.00 4.92 -27.68
N GLU A 321 -5.00 4.12 -28.05
CA GLU A 321 -4.96 3.43 -29.33
C GLU A 321 -5.43 2.00 -29.14
N LEU A 322 -6.57 1.69 -29.78
CA LEU A 322 -7.14 0.36 -29.79
C LEU A 322 -6.73 -0.36 -31.08
N SER A 323 -6.04 -1.48 -30.93
CA SER A 323 -5.49 -2.23 -32.05
C SER A 323 -6.00 -3.67 -32.10
N HIS A 324 -6.02 -4.22 -33.31
CA HIS A 324 -6.43 -5.60 -33.55
C HIS A 324 -5.42 -6.58 -32.91
N PRO A 325 -5.87 -7.72 -32.32
CA PRO A 325 -4.98 -8.68 -31.66
C PRO A 325 -3.81 -9.16 -32.52
N ARG A 326 -4.00 -9.28 -33.83
CA ARG A 326 -2.97 -9.76 -34.78
C ARG A 326 -1.92 -8.70 -35.16
N LEU A 327 -2.11 -7.43 -34.81
CA LEU A 327 -1.09 -6.41 -35.09
C LEU A 327 0.15 -6.70 -34.22
N ALA A 328 1.35 -6.58 -34.78
CA ALA A 328 2.56 -6.71 -33.99
C ALA A 328 2.75 -5.44 -33.15
N LYS A 329 2.77 -5.58 -31.82
CA LYS A 329 3.10 -4.49 -30.88
C LYS A 329 4.59 -4.52 -30.61
N ASP A 330 5.32 -4.09 -31.63
CA ASP A 330 6.77 -4.02 -31.62
C ASP A 330 7.25 -2.57 -31.66
N SER A 331 8.55 -2.40 -31.80
CA SER A 331 9.17 -1.08 -31.88
C SER A 331 8.70 -0.19 -33.02
N SER A 332 8.23 -0.77 -34.13
CA SER A 332 7.69 0.00 -35.26
C SER A 332 6.34 0.58 -34.89
N TYR A 333 5.50 -0.22 -34.23
CA TYR A 333 4.22 0.25 -33.69
C TYR A 333 4.41 1.36 -32.64
N SER A 334 5.35 1.21 -31.71
CA SER A 334 5.68 2.27 -30.74
C SER A 334 6.22 3.54 -31.41
N THR A 335 6.96 3.40 -32.50
CA THR A 335 7.48 4.54 -33.27
C THR A 335 6.35 5.30 -33.99
N GLU A 336 5.38 4.58 -34.56
CA GLU A 336 4.20 5.19 -35.19
C GLU A 336 3.39 5.99 -34.18
N LEU A 337 3.15 5.44 -32.98
CA LEU A 337 2.48 6.15 -31.90
C LEU A 337 3.23 7.40 -31.46
N LEU A 338 4.56 7.33 -31.37
CA LEU A 338 5.39 8.50 -31.08
C LEU A 338 5.18 9.59 -32.15
N TYR A 339 5.28 9.25 -33.43
CA TYR A 339 5.07 10.21 -34.52
C TYR A 339 3.65 10.76 -34.54
N HIS A 340 2.65 9.93 -34.29
CA HIS A 340 1.26 10.36 -34.18
C HIS A 340 1.09 11.40 -33.07
N MET A 341 1.62 11.14 -31.88
CA MET A 341 1.54 12.07 -30.74
C MET A 341 2.26 13.40 -31.01
N LEU A 342 3.44 13.36 -31.64
CA LEU A 342 4.18 14.57 -32.04
C LEU A 342 3.43 15.35 -33.12
N HIS A 343 2.88 14.66 -34.12
CA HIS A 343 2.10 15.28 -35.19
C HIS A 343 0.88 16.02 -34.62
N ARG A 344 0.15 15.42 -33.68
CA ARG A 344 -1.03 16.04 -33.05
C ARG A 344 -0.74 17.37 -32.35
N VAL A 345 0.48 17.57 -31.86
CA VAL A 345 0.88 18.82 -31.19
C VAL A 345 1.68 19.77 -32.09
N SER A 346 2.13 19.32 -33.26
CA SER A 346 2.95 20.11 -34.18
C SER A 346 2.25 21.38 -34.69
N SER A 347 0.92 21.43 -34.66
CA SER A 347 0.13 22.64 -35.00
C SER A 347 0.16 23.72 -33.92
N ARG A 348 0.57 23.38 -32.69
CA ARG A 348 0.55 24.27 -31.51
C ARG A 348 1.93 24.51 -30.92
N VAL A 349 2.86 23.58 -31.15
CA VAL A 349 4.21 23.60 -30.60
C VAL A 349 5.19 23.47 -31.75
N ASP A 350 6.15 24.40 -31.84
CA ASP A 350 7.28 24.24 -32.76
C ASP A 350 8.20 23.13 -32.25
N LEU A 351 8.07 21.95 -32.85
CA LEU A 351 8.86 20.78 -32.47
C LEU A 351 10.37 21.00 -32.61
N ARG A 352 10.81 21.94 -33.46
CA ARG A 352 12.23 22.25 -33.65
C ARG A 352 12.87 22.89 -32.41
N GLN A 353 12.05 23.42 -31.51
CA GLN A 353 12.47 23.93 -30.20
C GLN A 353 12.07 22.97 -29.06
N ALA A 354 11.47 21.83 -29.36
CA ALA A 354 10.97 20.91 -28.36
C ALA A 354 12.04 19.94 -27.85
N GLU A 355 12.01 19.71 -26.54
CA GLU A 355 12.78 18.68 -25.84
C GLU A 355 11.83 17.55 -25.43
N LEU A 356 11.94 16.41 -26.11
CA LEU A 356 11.11 15.24 -25.84
C LEU A 356 11.74 14.35 -24.76
N PHE A 357 10.97 14.10 -23.71
CA PHE A 357 11.23 13.08 -22.70
C PHE A 357 10.22 11.94 -22.90
N LEU A 358 10.67 10.85 -23.51
CA LEU A 358 9.88 9.65 -23.68
C LEU A 358 10.10 8.71 -22.49
N GLN A 359 9.03 8.46 -21.75
CA GLN A 359 8.95 7.50 -20.65
C GLN A 359 8.19 6.25 -21.14
N ALA A 360 8.73 5.08 -20.84
CA ALA A 360 8.01 3.82 -21.08
C ALA A 360 8.43 2.74 -20.07
N ASP A 361 7.77 1.59 -20.15
CA ASP A 361 8.19 0.38 -19.46
C ASP A 361 9.51 -0.17 -20.02
N ASP A 362 10.22 -0.96 -19.20
CA ASP A 362 11.52 -1.56 -19.53
C ASP A 362 11.37 -2.79 -20.46
N THR A 363 10.54 -2.68 -21.49
CA THR A 363 10.24 -3.75 -22.45
C THR A 363 11.05 -3.55 -23.73
N THR A 364 11.99 -4.48 -23.99
CA THR A 364 12.91 -4.41 -25.15
C THR A 364 12.19 -4.56 -26.48
N ARG A 365 11.10 -5.34 -26.51
CA ARG A 365 10.28 -5.55 -27.72
C ARG A 365 9.71 -4.25 -28.29
N GLU A 366 9.34 -3.32 -27.41
CA GLU A 366 8.53 -2.16 -27.76
C GLU A 366 9.37 -0.88 -27.72
N VAL A 367 9.95 -0.54 -26.57
CA VAL A 367 10.53 0.79 -26.38
C VAL A 367 12.04 0.78 -26.16
N LYS A 368 12.56 -0.15 -25.36
CA LYS A 368 14.00 -0.24 -25.10
C LYS A 368 14.73 -1.00 -26.21
N ASN A 369 14.79 -0.40 -27.38
CA ASN A 369 15.47 -0.94 -28.56
C ASN A 369 16.07 0.15 -29.44
N ASN A 370 16.86 -0.31 -30.40
CA ASN A 370 17.53 0.56 -31.36
C ASN A 370 16.57 1.25 -32.32
N THR A 371 15.43 0.64 -32.67
CA THR A 371 14.50 1.21 -33.66
C THR A 371 13.94 2.54 -33.16
N LEU A 372 13.38 2.56 -31.95
CA LEU A 372 12.78 3.77 -31.41
C LEU A 372 13.83 4.83 -31.07
N LEU A 373 14.98 4.42 -30.54
CA LEU A 373 16.09 5.36 -30.27
C LEU A 373 16.63 5.97 -31.57
N ARG A 374 16.72 5.20 -32.67
CA ARG A 374 17.09 5.70 -34.00
C ARG A 374 16.04 6.66 -34.55
N ALA A 375 14.75 6.37 -34.36
CA ALA A 375 13.68 7.27 -34.76
C ALA A 375 13.79 8.64 -34.07
N ILE A 376 13.98 8.65 -32.75
CA ILE A 376 14.21 9.89 -31.98
C ILE A 376 15.49 10.60 -32.47
N SER A 377 16.57 9.85 -32.67
CA SER A 377 17.85 10.39 -33.15
C SER A 377 17.72 11.02 -34.55
N LEU A 378 16.93 10.41 -35.43
CA LEU A 378 16.65 10.93 -36.77
C LEU A 378 15.87 12.24 -36.71
N LEU A 379 14.86 12.35 -35.84
CA LEU A 379 14.13 13.60 -35.64
C LEU A 379 15.06 14.74 -35.19
N VAL A 380 16.02 14.44 -34.31
CA VAL A 380 17.01 15.43 -33.85
C VAL A 380 17.99 15.78 -34.98
N ALA A 381 18.54 14.78 -35.67
CA ALA A 381 19.50 14.99 -36.76
C ALA A 381 18.89 15.77 -37.94
N CYS A 382 17.60 15.60 -38.21
CA CYS A 382 16.88 16.33 -39.24
C CYS A 382 16.33 17.69 -38.77
N HIS A 383 16.73 18.18 -37.59
CA HIS A 383 16.24 19.43 -36.99
C HIS A 383 14.71 19.51 -36.89
N ARG A 384 14.04 18.35 -36.71
CA ARG A 384 12.59 18.27 -36.44
C ARG A 384 12.29 18.23 -34.95
N LEU A 385 13.29 17.96 -34.13
CA LEU A 385 13.25 17.96 -32.68
C LEU A 385 14.55 18.59 -32.14
N ALA A 386 14.50 19.44 -31.12
CA ALA A 386 15.72 20.03 -30.56
C ALA A 386 16.55 19.00 -29.78
N ARG A 387 15.86 18.18 -28.98
CA ARG A 387 16.47 17.14 -28.15
C ARG A 387 15.47 16.03 -27.88
N GLY A 388 15.96 14.80 -27.80
CA GLY A 388 15.19 13.63 -27.39
C GLY A 388 15.91 12.82 -26.33
N GLN A 389 15.16 12.34 -25.35
CA GLN A 389 15.63 11.45 -24.30
C GLN A 389 14.63 10.30 -24.13
N LEU A 390 15.13 9.08 -24.12
CA LEU A 390 14.37 7.89 -23.75
C LEU A 390 14.74 7.47 -22.33
N SER A 391 13.75 7.23 -21.47
CA SER A 391 13.94 6.77 -20.09
C SER A 391 12.98 5.60 -19.80
N CYS A 392 13.46 4.64 -19.01
CA CYS A 392 12.69 3.49 -18.55
C CYS A 392 12.77 3.44 -17.02
N LEU A 393 11.62 3.22 -16.36
CA LEU A 393 11.60 3.07 -14.91
C LEU A 393 12.14 1.71 -14.48
N MET A 394 12.65 1.64 -13.26
CA MET A 394 13.08 0.40 -12.64
C MET A 394 11.97 -0.68 -12.66
N SER A 395 12.29 -1.89 -13.13
CA SER A 395 11.33 -2.98 -13.28
C SER A 395 10.65 -3.35 -11.95
N GLY A 396 9.33 -3.56 -12.01
CA GLY A 396 8.49 -3.84 -10.83
C GLY A 396 8.23 -2.61 -9.95
N HIS A 397 8.58 -1.42 -10.44
CA HIS A 397 8.29 -0.10 -9.85
C HIS A 397 7.83 0.92 -10.92
N SER A 398 7.33 0.44 -12.06
CA SER A 398 6.97 1.25 -13.23
C SER A 398 5.58 1.89 -13.17
N HIS A 399 4.79 1.63 -12.11
CA HIS A 399 3.44 2.16 -12.00
C HIS A 399 3.41 3.69 -11.87
N GLU A 400 2.80 4.35 -12.84
CA GLU A 400 2.68 5.81 -12.94
C GLU A 400 1.25 6.24 -13.25
N ASP A 401 1.07 7.49 -13.69
CA ASP A 401 -0.23 8.07 -14.01
C ASP A 401 -0.93 7.43 -15.21
N ILE A 402 -0.21 6.73 -16.08
CA ILE A 402 -0.81 5.94 -17.16
C ILE A 402 -1.58 4.72 -16.63
N ASP A 403 -1.09 4.05 -15.59
CA ASP A 403 -1.85 2.99 -14.90
C ASP A 403 -3.13 3.54 -14.26
N GLN A 404 -3.06 4.77 -13.72
CA GLN A 404 -4.22 5.44 -13.15
C GLN A 404 -5.27 5.76 -14.22
N LEU A 405 -4.84 6.16 -15.42
CA LEU A 405 -5.72 6.31 -16.58
C LEU A 405 -6.39 4.98 -16.91
N PHE A 406 -5.64 3.88 -17.04
CA PHE A 406 -6.19 2.56 -17.33
C PHE A 406 -7.17 2.08 -16.26
N ALA A 407 -6.89 2.31 -14.97
CA ALA A 407 -7.80 1.93 -13.90
C ALA A 407 -9.11 2.71 -13.93
N SER A 408 -9.05 4.03 -14.21
CA SER A 408 -10.22 4.88 -14.36
C SER A 408 -11.06 4.46 -15.56
N MET A 409 -10.41 4.25 -16.71
CA MET A 409 -11.03 3.78 -17.93
C MET A 409 -11.66 2.39 -17.79
N ASN A 410 -10.96 1.44 -17.17
CA ASN A 410 -11.52 0.10 -16.91
C ASN A 410 -12.80 0.18 -16.06
N THR A 411 -12.83 1.07 -15.08
CA THR A 411 -14.02 1.31 -14.24
C THR A 411 -15.17 1.89 -15.08
N PHE A 412 -14.87 2.72 -16.08
CA PHE A 412 -15.85 3.25 -17.02
C PHE A 412 -16.38 2.16 -17.97
N ILE A 413 -15.50 1.33 -18.53
CA ILE A 413 -15.87 0.18 -19.38
C ILE A 413 -16.73 -0.82 -18.59
N GLU A 414 -16.44 -1.06 -17.31
CA GLU A 414 -17.23 -1.97 -16.46
C GLU A 414 -18.68 -1.51 -16.25
N ARG A 415 -18.98 -0.21 -16.41
CA ARG A 415 -20.37 0.30 -16.38
C ARG A 415 -21.16 -0.06 -17.62
N HIS A 416 -20.49 -0.38 -18.72
CA HIS A 416 -21.10 -0.81 -19.97
C HIS A 416 -21.20 -2.33 -19.97
N SER A 417 -22.40 -2.86 -19.74
CA SER A 417 -22.62 -4.30 -19.60
C SER A 417 -22.35 -5.05 -20.90
N ASP A 418 -22.68 -4.44 -22.04
CA ASP A 418 -22.68 -5.07 -23.35
C ASP A 418 -21.95 -4.20 -24.39
N ILE A 419 -20.86 -4.73 -24.94
CA ILE A 419 -20.05 -4.11 -25.99
C ILE A 419 -19.81 -5.18 -27.06
N PRO A 420 -20.66 -5.27 -28.09
CA PRO A 420 -20.67 -6.40 -29.01
C PRO A 420 -19.56 -6.35 -30.06
N THR A 421 -19.04 -5.16 -30.40
CA THR A 421 -18.11 -4.97 -31.52
C THR A 421 -16.90 -4.10 -31.13
N PRO A 422 -15.78 -4.21 -31.87
CA PRO A 422 -14.65 -3.30 -31.74
C PRO A 422 -15.02 -1.82 -31.92
N SER A 423 -15.96 -1.51 -32.82
CA SER A 423 -16.46 -0.15 -33.04
C SER A 423 -17.19 0.39 -31.83
N ALA A 424 -18.04 -0.42 -31.19
CA ALA A 424 -18.71 -0.04 -29.94
C ALA A 424 -17.70 0.20 -28.80
N PHE A 425 -16.61 -0.57 -28.76
CA PHE A 425 -15.50 -0.30 -27.82
C PHE A 425 -14.87 1.08 -28.07
N LYS A 426 -14.66 1.46 -29.33
CA LYS A 426 -14.14 2.79 -29.69
C LYS A 426 -15.09 3.90 -29.26
N GLU A 427 -16.40 3.73 -29.43
CA GLU A 427 -17.42 4.69 -29.00
C GLU A 427 -17.39 4.89 -27.49
N VAL A 428 -17.43 3.80 -26.71
CA VAL A 428 -17.33 3.84 -25.24
C VAL A 428 -16.03 4.51 -24.78
N LEU A 429 -14.90 4.20 -25.42
CA LEU A 429 -13.62 4.86 -25.12
C LEU A 429 -13.62 6.36 -25.51
N GLY A 430 -14.35 6.73 -26.56
CA GLY A 430 -14.57 8.12 -26.96
C GLY A 430 -15.35 8.90 -25.91
N GLU A 431 -16.44 8.32 -25.40
CA GLU A 431 -17.25 8.91 -24.32
C GLU A 431 -16.45 9.12 -23.03
N PHE A 432 -15.51 8.23 -22.73
CA PHE A 432 -14.64 8.36 -21.56
C PHE A 432 -13.81 9.67 -21.58
N PHE A 433 -13.32 10.09 -22.75
CA PHE A 433 -12.58 11.35 -22.88
C PHE A 433 -13.48 12.55 -23.14
N TRP A 434 -14.59 12.35 -23.85
CA TRP A 434 -15.46 13.42 -24.33
C TRP A 434 -16.95 13.16 -24.01
N PRO A 435 -17.33 13.21 -22.72
CA PRO A 435 -18.68 12.85 -22.27
C PRO A 435 -19.81 13.77 -22.79
N GLN A 436 -19.50 14.84 -23.52
CA GLN A 436 -20.45 15.85 -23.98
C GLN A 436 -20.86 15.74 -25.47
N GLN A 437 -20.43 14.72 -26.22
CA GLN A 437 -20.82 14.55 -27.63
C GLN A 437 -21.94 13.52 -27.88
N ALA A 438 -22.47 12.87 -26.86
CA ALA A 438 -23.53 11.85 -27.00
C ALA A 438 -24.97 12.41 -26.86
N GLY A 439 -25.14 13.73 -26.94
CA GLY A 439 -26.43 14.38 -26.75
C GLY A 439 -26.53 15.72 -27.47
N GLU A 440 -26.47 15.68 -28.81
CA GLU A 440 -27.13 16.65 -29.69
C GLU A 440 -27.83 15.89 -30.82
#